data_AF-A0A5J4P9I6-F1
#
_entry.id   AF-A0A5J4P9I6-F1
#
_cell.length_a   1.000
_cell.length_b   1.000
_cell.length_c   1.000
_cell.angle_alpha   90.00
_cell.angle_beta   90.00
_cell.angle_gamma   90.00
#
_symmetry.space_group_name_H-M   'P 1'
#
loop_
_entity.id
_entity.type
_entity.pdbx_description
1 polymer ?
#
loop_
_entity_poly.entity_id
_entity_poly.type
_entity_poly.pdbx_seq_one_letter_code
_entity_poly.pdbx_strand_id
1 'polypeptide(L)'
;MKRFIVFGSKDKNNIQTILTAIWYDNQRQTINQYRDNDLKYRYVKIQRQMTEENIYRLERLFEYRDSISIVRKQVERYERLVKEQTEKIERARRNADEAEKLLKEVESLKEKK
;
A
#
# COMPACT_ATOMS: atom_id res chain seq x y z
N MET A 1 0.17 -44.05 -19.98
CA MET A 1 -1.04 -43.38 -20.51
C MET A 1 -0.77 -41.89 -20.68
N LYS A 2 -0.60 -41.41 -21.91
CA LYS A 2 -0.53 -39.97 -22.22
C LYS A 2 -1.87 -39.60 -22.86
N ARG A 3 -2.64 -38.69 -22.25
CA ARG A 3 -3.85 -38.14 -22.88
C ARG A 3 -3.42 -37.09 -23.90
N PHE A 4 -3.67 -37.38 -25.17
CA PHE A 4 -3.66 -36.40 -26.24
C PHE A 4 -4.88 -35.51 -26.07
N ILE A 5 -4.68 -34.22 -25.84
CA ILE A 5 -5.74 -33.23 -25.99
C ILE A 5 -5.69 -32.76 -27.44
N VAL A 6 -6.68 -33.21 -28.22
CA VAL A 6 -6.95 -32.73 -29.57
C VAL A 6 -7.68 -31.40 -29.44
N PHE A 7 -7.07 -30.30 -29.90
CA PHE A 7 -7.81 -29.07 -30.18
C PHE A 7 -7.72 -28.78 -31.68
N GLY A 8 -8.88 -28.88 -32.31
CA GLY A 8 -9.09 -28.64 -33.74
C GLY A 8 -9.24 -27.16 -34.11
N SER A 9 -9.30 -26.96 -35.43
CA SER A 9 -9.48 -25.72 -36.20
C SER A 9 -8.22 -24.86 -36.39
N LYS A 10 -7.49 -25.23 -37.45
CA LYS A 10 -6.23 -24.66 -37.92
C LYS A 10 -6.42 -23.29 -38.58
N ASP A 11 -5.67 -22.31 -38.05
CA ASP A 11 -4.92 -21.27 -38.77
C ASP A 11 -5.32 -19.80 -38.62
N LYS A 12 -6.54 -19.42 -38.19
CA LYS A 12 -6.83 -18.02 -37.77
C LYS A 12 -7.03 -17.83 -36.26
N ASN A 13 -7.51 -18.87 -35.58
CA ASN A 13 -7.82 -18.82 -34.16
C ASN A 13 -6.59 -18.99 -33.26
N ASN A 14 -5.55 -19.69 -33.73
CA ASN A 14 -4.33 -19.91 -32.93
C ASN A 14 -3.50 -18.63 -32.77
N ILE A 15 -3.35 -17.83 -33.84
CA ILE A 15 -2.65 -16.54 -33.77
C ILE A 15 -3.41 -15.59 -32.85
N GLN A 16 -4.74 -15.50 -32.97
CA GLN A 16 -5.54 -14.66 -32.10
C GLN A 16 -5.41 -15.08 -30.63
N THR A 17 -5.42 -16.38 -30.32
CA THR A 17 -5.20 -16.89 -28.96
C THR A 17 -3.80 -16.58 -28.43
N ILE A 18 -2.76 -16.69 -29.26
CA ILE A 18 -1.40 -16.34 -28.85
C ILE A 18 -1.29 -14.83 -28.59
N LEU A 19 -1.86 -13.99 -29.47
CA LEU A 19 -1.86 -12.54 -29.30
C LEU A 19 -2.61 -12.11 -28.04
N THR A 20 -3.76 -12.71 -27.74
CA THR A 20 -4.47 -12.40 -26.50
C THR A 20 -3.69 -12.84 -25.27
N ALA A 21 -3.07 -14.03 -25.28
CA ALA A 21 -2.23 -14.48 -24.16
C ALA A 21 -1.04 -13.53 -23.90
N ILE A 22 -0.34 -13.11 -24.95
CA ILE A 22 0.75 -12.12 -24.86
C ILE A 22 0.22 -10.79 -24.30
N TRP A 23 -0.93 -10.32 -24.79
CA TRP A 23 -1.54 -9.10 -24.28
C TRP A 23 -1.87 -9.22 -22.80
N TYR A 24 -2.53 -10.30 -22.37
CA TYR A 24 -2.84 -10.56 -20.96
C TYR A 24 -1.58 -10.61 -20.09
N ASP A 25 -0.51 -11.25 -20.55
CA ASP A 25 0.75 -11.32 -19.80
C ASP A 25 1.44 -9.96 -19.71
N ASN A 26 1.46 -9.18 -20.79
CA ASN A 26 1.96 -7.81 -20.76
C ASN A 26 1.14 -6.95 -19.79
N GLN A 27 -0.20 -7.03 -19.83
CA GLN A 27 -1.06 -6.32 -18.88
C GLN A 27 -0.76 -6.72 -17.43
N ARG A 28 -0.63 -8.02 -17.15
CA ARG A 28 -0.28 -8.50 -15.80
C ARG A 28 1.07 -7.99 -15.34
N GLN A 29 2.07 -7.97 -16.22
CA GLN A 29 3.40 -7.43 -15.92
C GLN A 29 3.33 -5.94 -15.60
N THR A 30 2.63 -5.15 -16.41
CA THR A 30 2.42 -3.72 -16.19
C THR A 30 1.71 -3.44 -14.87
N ILE A 31 0.63 -4.16 -14.56
CA ILE A 31 -0.09 -4.02 -13.28
C ILE A 31 0.81 -4.36 -12.09
N ASN A 32 1.61 -5.42 -12.21
CA ASN A 32 2.57 -5.78 -11.17
C ASN A 32 3.63 -4.70 -10.97
N GLN A 33 4.16 -4.11 -12.06
CA GLN A 33 5.11 -2.99 -11.99
C GLN A 33 4.49 -1.77 -11.31
N TYR A 34 3.25 -1.40 -11.62
CA TYR A 34 2.58 -0.29 -10.94
C TYR A 34 2.41 -0.53 -9.44
N ARG A 35 2.03 -1.74 -9.05
CA ARG A 35 1.93 -2.10 -7.63
C ARG A 35 3.27 -2.03 -6.91
N ASP A 36 4.34 -2.49 -7.56
CA ASP A 36 5.68 -2.46 -6.99
C ASP A 36 6.20 -1.00 -6.90
N ASN A 37 5.88 -0.16 -7.88
CA ASN A 37 6.20 1.28 -7.88
C ASN A 37 5.46 2.06 -6.78
N ASP A 38 4.18 1.77 -6.54
CA ASP A 38 3.44 2.34 -5.41
C ASP A 38 4.14 2.01 -4.08
N LEU A 39 4.56 0.75 -3.92
CA LEU A 39 5.26 0.31 -2.73
C LEU A 39 6.62 1.01 -2.57
N LYS A 40 7.39 1.17 -3.65
CA LYS A 40 8.64 1.95 -3.64
C LYS A 40 8.39 3.39 -3.20
N TYR A 41 7.39 4.06 -3.78
CA TYR A 41 7.04 5.44 -3.43
C TYR A 41 6.67 5.58 -1.95
N ARG A 42 5.82 4.69 -1.43
CA ARG A 42 5.45 4.68 -0.01
C ARG A 42 6.65 4.44 0.89
N TYR A 43 7.54 3.52 0.54
CA TYR A 43 8.77 3.29 1.29
C TYR A 43 9.67 4.52 1.30
N VAL A 44 9.91 5.15 0.14
CA VAL A 44 10.66 6.42 0.03
C VAL A 44 10.05 7.50 0.92
N LYS A 45 8.73 7.64 0.93
CA LYS A 45 8.03 8.64 1.76
C LYS A 45 8.23 8.42 3.26
N ILE A 46 8.38 7.16 3.68
CA ILE A 46 8.66 6.79 5.08
C ILE A 46 10.11 7.12 5.44
N GLN A 47 11.02 6.90 4.50
CA GLN A 47 12.43 7.27 4.67
C GLN A 47 12.57 8.79 4.59
N ARG A 48 12.58 9.45 5.76
CA ARG A 48 12.68 10.92 5.89
C ARG A 48 13.84 11.54 5.11
N GLN A 49 14.88 10.76 4.81
CA GLN A 49 16.00 11.12 3.94
C GLN A 49 16.36 9.93 3.04
N MET A 50 16.39 10.16 1.73
CA MET A 50 16.89 9.19 0.75
C MET A 50 18.20 9.70 0.17
N THR A 51 19.30 9.04 0.55
CA THR A 51 20.59 9.19 -0.12
C THR A 51 20.61 8.36 -1.39
N GLU A 52 21.53 8.66 -2.32
CA GLU A 52 21.74 7.84 -3.52
C GLU A 52 22.00 6.36 -3.17
N GLU A 53 22.76 6.10 -2.11
CA GLU A 53 22.99 4.75 -1.60
C GLU A 53 21.69 4.07 -1.17
N ASN A 54 20.79 4.79 -0.49
CA ASN A 54 19.50 4.25 -0.05
C ASN A 54 18.60 3.93 -1.25
N ILE A 55 18.62 4.75 -2.30
CA ILE A 55 17.89 4.51 -3.55
C ILE A 55 18.44 3.25 -4.22
N TYR A 56 19.77 3.14 -4.37
CA TYR A 56 20.40 1.97 -4.96
C TYR A 56 20.08 0.68 -4.19
N ARG A 57 20.12 0.72 -2.86
CA ARG A 57 19.75 -0.42 -2.01
C ARG A 57 18.28 -0.79 -2.17
N LEU A 58 17.39 0.19 -2.28
CA LEU A 58 15.97 -0.05 -2.53
C LEU A 58 15.75 -0.73 -3.87
N GLU A 59 16.42 -0.28 -4.93
CA GLU A 59 16.33 -0.91 -6.25
C GLU A 59 16.76 -2.39 -6.20
N ARG A 60 17.87 -2.71 -5.52
CA ARG A 60 18.31 -4.10 -5.33
C ARG A 60 17.30 -4.97 -4.58
N LEU A 61 16.54 -4.40 -3.64
CA LEU A 61 15.47 -5.15 -2.96
C LEU A 61 14.31 -5.50 -3.89
N PHE A 62 14.12 -4.76 -4.98
CA PHE A 62 13.07 -5.02 -5.96
C PHE A 62 13.52 -5.93 -7.11
N GLU A 63 14.79 -6.28 -7.19
CA GLU A 63 15.28 -7.32 -8.11
C GLU A 63 14.75 -8.71 -7.73
N TYR A 64 14.53 -8.96 -6.43
CA TYR A 64 14.10 -10.27 -5.91
C TYR A 64 12.73 -10.21 -5.25
N ARG A 65 11.81 -11.08 -5.66
CA ARG A 65 10.42 -11.12 -5.16
C ARG A 65 10.32 -11.29 -3.64
N ASP A 66 11.20 -12.09 -3.04
CA ASP A 66 11.19 -12.35 -1.60
C ASP A 66 11.55 -11.09 -0.80
N SER A 67 12.49 -10.30 -1.32
CA SER A 67 12.93 -9.02 -0.74
C SER A 67 11.83 -7.95 -0.79
N ILE A 68 10.98 -7.95 -1.82
CA ILE A 68 9.80 -7.04 -1.90
C ILE A 68 8.85 -7.29 -0.71
N SER A 69 8.71 -8.54 -0.25
CA SER A 69 7.83 -8.86 0.88
C SER A 69 8.30 -8.21 2.19
N ILE A 70 9.61 -8.02 2.36
CA ILE A 70 10.21 -7.35 3.50
C ILE A 70 9.86 -5.86 3.47
N VAL A 71 10.02 -5.20 2.31
CA VAL A 71 9.65 -3.80 2.11
C VAL A 71 8.17 -3.59 2.41
N ARG A 72 7.30 -4.47 1.91
CA ARG A 72 5.86 -4.42 2.16
C ARG A 72 5.52 -4.44 3.65
N LYS A 73 6.09 -5.37 4.41
CA LYS A 73 5.87 -5.47 5.87
C LYS A 73 6.36 -4.23 6.63
N GLN A 74 7.45 -3.60 6.17
CA GLN A 74 7.95 -2.37 6.79
C GLN A 74 6.99 -1.21 6.55
N VAL A 75 6.54 -1.02 5.31
CA VAL A 75 5.58 0.02 4.93
C VAL A 75 4.26 -0.15 5.70
N GLU A 76 3.68 -1.35 5.68
CA GLU A 76 2.42 -1.64 6.37
C GLU A 76 2.51 -1.39 7.88
N ARG A 77 3.62 -1.79 8.51
CA ARG A 77 3.84 -1.55 9.93
C ARG A 77 3.89 -0.07 10.26
N TYR A 78 4.65 0.71 9.49
CA TYR A 78 4.78 2.14 9.72
C TYR A 78 3.44 2.86 9.55
N GLU A 79 2.71 2.59 8.47
CA GLU A 79 1.42 3.22 8.20
C GLU A 79 0.38 2.91 9.27
N ARG A 80 0.36 1.67 9.77
CA ARG A 80 -0.49 1.29 10.90
C ARG A 80 -0.14 2.09 12.15
N LEU A 81 1.15 2.19 12.48
CA LEU A 81 1.60 2.96 13.66
C LEU A 81 1.26 4.44 13.55
N VAL A 82 1.44 5.04 12.37
CA VAL A 82 1.04 6.44 12.11
C VAL A 82 -0.46 6.61 12.29
N LYS A 83 -1.28 5.71 11.71
CA LYS A 83 -2.73 5.76 11.86
C LYS A 83 -3.15 5.67 13.33
N GLU A 84 -2.63 4.70 14.07
CA GLU A 84 -2.93 4.53 15.50
C GLU A 84 -2.53 5.76 16.31
N GLN A 85 -1.37 6.36 16.02
CA GLN A 85 -0.91 7.57 16.69
C GLN A 85 -1.82 8.76 16.40
N THR A 86 -2.19 8.97 15.14
CA THR A 86 -3.12 10.04 14.74
C THR A 86 -4.47 9.87 15.41
N GLU A 87 -5.02 8.65 15.44
CA GLU A 87 -6.29 8.37 16.13
C GLU A 87 -6.23 8.62 17.65
N LYS A 88 -5.08 8.37 18.29
CA LYS A 88 -4.88 8.68 19.71
C LYS A 88 -4.84 10.19 19.95
N ILE A 89 -4.12 10.93 19.11
CA ILE A 89 -4.05 12.40 19.20
C ILE A 89 -5.42 13.02 19.01
N GLU A 90 -6.17 12.60 17.99
CA GLU A 90 -7.51 13.11 17.73
C GLU A 90 -8.50 12.79 18.86
N ARG A 91 -8.38 11.61 19.49
CA ARG A 91 -9.17 11.27 20.68
C ARG A 91 -8.81 12.16 21.87
N ALA A 92 -7.52 12.36 22.14
CA ALA A 92 -7.08 13.23 23.22
C ALA A 92 -7.56 14.67 23.02
N ARG A 93 -7.51 15.18 21.79
CA ARG A 93 -8.01 16.51 21.44
C ARG A 93 -9.51 16.65 21.70
N ARG A 94 -10.33 15.69 21.24
CA ARG A 94 -11.78 15.69 21.49
C ARG A 94 -12.12 15.65 22.99
N ASN A 95 -11.43 14.80 23.75
CA ASN A 95 -11.66 14.70 25.19
C ASN A 95 -11.28 15.99 25.93
N ALA A 96 -10.21 16.67 25.51
CA ALA A 96 -9.82 17.97 26.06
C ALA A 96 -10.87 19.05 25.75
N ASP A 97 -11.33 19.12 24.50
CA ASP A 97 -12.39 20.07 24.08
C ASP A 97 -13.69 19.84 24.87
N GLU A 98 -14.05 18.58 25.15
CA GLU A 98 -15.24 18.24 25.94
C GLU A 98 -15.07 18.58 27.42
N ALA A 99 -13.92 18.27 28.01
CA ALA A 99 -13.61 18.65 29.39
C ALA A 99 -13.64 20.18 29.60
N GLU A 100 -13.11 20.95 28.66
CA GLU A 100 -13.14 22.42 28.71
C GLU A 100 -14.58 22.95 28.67
N LYS A 101 -15.45 22.38 27.82
CA LYS A 101 -16.87 22.75 27.76
C LYS A 101 -17.59 22.46 29.08
N LEU A 102 -17.36 21.27 29.65
CA LEU A 102 -17.96 20.89 30.93
C LEU A 102 -17.49 21.80 32.07
N LEU A 103 -16.21 22.18 32.08
CA LEU A 103 -15.68 23.14 33.07
C LEU A 103 -16.39 24.49 32.97
N LYS A 104 -16.53 25.04 31.76
CA LYS A 104 -17.26 26.30 31.53
C LYS A 104 -18.73 26.22 31.95
N GLU A 105 -19.38 25.09 31.68
CA GLU A 105 -20.77 24.88 32.11
C GLU A 105 -20.88 24.89 33.64
N VAL A 106 -20.00 24.17 34.34
CA VAL A 106 -19.94 24.17 35.82
C VAL A 106 -19.67 25.56 36.39
N GLU A 107 -18.75 26.32 35.81
CA GLU A 107 -18.46 27.70 36.21
C GLU A 107 -19.71 28.59 36.06
N SER A 108 -20.38 28.53 34.89
CA SER A 108 -21.60 29.30 34.63
C SER A 108 -22.76 28.95 35.57
N LEU A 109 -22.84 27.70 36.02
CA LEU A 109 -23.85 27.26 37.00
C LEU A 109 -23.54 27.74 38.41
N LYS A 110 -22.26 27.85 38.78
CA LYS A 110 -21.84 28.43 40.07
C LYS A 110 -22.13 29.93 40.16
N GLU A 111 -21.93 30.67 39.06
CA GLU A 111 -22.19 32.12 39.03
C GLU A 111 -23.69 32.46 39.08
N LYS A 112 -24.57 31.54 38.67
CA LYS A 112 -26.03 31.73 38.69
C LYS A 112 -26.68 31.41 40.04
N LYS A 113 -25.92 30.95 41.04
CA LYS A 113 -26.42 30.50 42.34
C LYS A 113 -26.01 31.45 43.45
#